data_AF-A0A6A6ZGY5-F1
#
_entry.id   AF-A0A6A6ZGY5-F1
#
_cell.length_a   1.000
_cell.length_b   1.000
_cell.length_c   1.000
_cell.angle_alpha   90.00
_cell.angle_beta   90.00
_cell.angle_gamma   90.00
#
_symmetry.space_group_name_H-M   'P 1'
#
loop_
_entity.id
_entity.type
_entity.pdbx_description
1 polymer ?
#
loop_
_entity_poly.entity_id
_entity_poly.type
_entity_poly.pdbx_seq_one_letter_code
_entity_poly.pdbx_strand_id
1 'polypeptide(L)'
;MRLNALAALSAASTLLTTSTALPHQDTIAAPRTHDTSRRALDAPPNENAITLHLGTSARNVGTRVNDSLYNEIFSALRTVCPKHSAKGCAAAVGDKSVPRAKFQVFVAHGEYVLREDLYVYMQSAFWDARLDIYKLLTEAVAGVATRTTWSKNNCYLFWGYETKGEDVNYEMCNMLDTVNVGLAGGKYWMNVSFDSTRTEGEADCWSVREAAGEFLQRNVTGRLDKAMGWAEGTAWVVPECGV
;
A
#
# COMPACT_ATOMS: atom_id res chain seq x y z
N MET A 1 6.87 -50.74 63.21
CA MET A 1 6.83 -49.26 63.42
C MET A 1 8.25 -48.76 63.25
N ARG A 2 8.60 -48.08 62.14
CA ARG A 2 8.80 -46.60 62.02
C ARG A 2 9.70 -46.06 63.16
N LEU A 3 10.84 -45.36 62.96
CA LEU A 3 11.16 -44.28 62.02
C LEU A 3 12.67 -44.19 61.68
N ASN A 4 12.92 -43.70 60.47
CA ASN A 4 14.19 -43.16 59.95
C ASN A 4 14.45 -41.72 60.48
N ALA A 5 15.72 -41.30 60.55
CA ALA A 5 16.10 -39.89 60.46
C ALA A 5 17.47 -39.76 59.77
N LEU A 6 17.46 -39.51 58.46
CA LEU A 6 18.59 -39.06 57.65
C LEU A 6 18.51 -37.53 57.55
N ALA A 7 19.56 -36.85 58.00
CA ALA A 7 19.70 -35.40 57.87
C ALA A 7 20.14 -35.06 56.44
N ALA A 8 19.36 -34.19 55.78
CA ALA A 8 19.62 -33.70 54.44
C ALA A 8 20.59 -32.50 54.47
N LEU A 9 21.68 -32.58 53.69
CA LEU A 9 22.49 -31.42 53.34
C LEU A 9 21.81 -30.64 52.20
N SER A 10 21.49 -29.37 52.47
CA SER A 10 21.02 -28.41 51.48
C SER A 10 22.23 -27.72 50.83
N ALA A 11 22.55 -28.09 49.58
CA ALA A 11 23.47 -27.33 48.74
C ALA A 11 22.71 -26.19 48.03
N ALA A 12 23.07 -24.95 48.32
CA ALA A 12 22.56 -23.77 47.64
C ALA A 12 23.30 -23.59 46.29
N SER A 13 22.61 -23.86 45.19
CA SER A 13 23.08 -23.53 43.84
C SER A 13 22.67 -22.10 43.49
N THR A 14 23.63 -21.18 43.52
CA THR A 14 23.47 -19.81 43.03
C THR A 14 23.70 -19.81 41.51
N LEU A 15 22.63 -19.80 40.73
CA LEU A 15 22.70 -19.57 39.28
C LEU A 15 22.79 -18.07 39.02
N LEU A 16 23.97 -17.60 38.62
CA LEU A 16 24.11 -16.29 37.95
C LEU A 16 23.64 -16.41 36.50
N THR A 17 22.46 -15.90 36.20
CA THR A 17 22.02 -15.61 34.84
C THR A 17 22.55 -14.25 34.41
N THR A 18 23.70 -14.22 33.74
CA THR A 18 24.15 -13.05 32.97
C THR A 18 23.33 -12.97 31.69
N SER A 19 22.23 -12.21 31.73
CA SER A 19 21.51 -11.77 30.53
C SER A 19 22.29 -10.63 29.89
N THR A 20 23.08 -10.95 28.87
CA THR A 20 23.62 -9.95 27.94
C THR A 20 22.52 -9.61 26.94
N ALA A 21 21.64 -8.68 27.32
CA ALA A 21 20.75 -8.03 26.37
C ALA A 21 21.61 -7.17 25.44
N LEU A 22 21.80 -7.63 24.20
CA LEU A 22 22.33 -6.82 23.11
C LEU A 22 21.38 -5.64 22.86
N PRO A 23 21.87 -4.39 22.86
CA PRO A 23 21.06 -3.28 22.38
C PRO A 23 20.94 -3.42 20.86
N HIS A 24 19.81 -3.96 20.39
CA HIS A 24 19.40 -3.80 19.00
C HIS A 24 19.10 -2.31 18.80
N GLN A 25 20.08 -1.58 18.26
CA GLN A 25 19.84 -0.25 17.70
C GLN A 25 19.02 -0.44 16.42
N ASP A 26 17.70 -0.50 16.57
CA ASP A 26 16.78 -0.21 15.49
C ASP A 26 17.06 1.23 15.06
N THR A 27 17.86 1.37 14.02
CA THR A 27 18.03 2.64 13.32
C THR A 27 16.70 2.87 12.62
N ILE A 28 15.76 3.50 13.33
CA ILE A 28 14.52 4.02 12.77
C ILE A 28 14.97 5.02 11.71
N ALA A 29 15.03 4.57 10.46
CA ALA A 29 15.31 5.43 9.33
C ALA A 29 14.30 6.58 9.39
N ALA A 30 14.81 7.81 9.42
CA ALA A 30 13.97 8.99 9.38
C ALA A 30 12.99 8.87 8.21
N PRO A 31 11.70 9.27 8.37
CA PRO A 31 10.74 9.24 7.28
C PRO A 31 11.33 10.00 6.10
N ARG A 32 11.59 9.28 4.99
CA ARG A 32 12.05 9.89 3.75
C ARG A 32 11.03 10.96 3.37
N THR A 33 11.50 12.19 3.24
CA THR A 33 10.68 13.30 2.77
C THR A 33 10.15 12.96 1.38
N HIS A 34 8.83 12.80 1.28
CA HIS A 34 8.02 12.53 0.08
C HIS A 34 8.08 13.68 -0.94
N ASP A 35 9.27 14.09 -1.38
CA ASP A 35 9.44 15.29 -2.22
C ASP A 35 9.17 15.01 -3.71
N THR A 36 9.28 13.76 -4.16
CA THR A 36 9.07 13.38 -5.57
C THR A 36 7.60 13.26 -5.99
N SER A 37 6.66 13.10 -5.05
CA SER A 37 5.22 12.94 -5.35
C SER A 37 4.53 14.25 -5.76
N ARG A 38 5.11 15.41 -5.45
CA ARG A 38 4.51 16.73 -5.76
C ARG A 38 4.47 17.03 -7.26
N ARG A 39 5.44 16.56 -8.06
CA ARG A 39 5.46 16.86 -9.51
C ARG A 39 4.32 16.20 -10.29
N ALA A 40 3.79 15.08 -9.81
CA ALA A 40 2.63 14.43 -10.43
C ALA A 40 1.31 15.18 -10.20
N LEU A 41 1.27 16.17 -9.29
CA LEU A 41 0.10 17.01 -9.03
C LEU A 41 -0.01 18.21 -9.98
N ASP A 42 1.05 18.54 -10.73
CA ASP A 42 1.09 19.75 -11.57
C ASP A 42 0.78 19.48 -13.05
N ALA A 43 0.45 18.25 -13.44
CA ALA A 43 0.02 17.96 -14.80
C ALA A 43 -1.30 18.69 -15.06
N PRO A 44 -1.40 19.52 -16.12
CA PRO A 44 -2.63 20.25 -16.41
C PRO A 44 -3.77 19.24 -16.59
N PRO A 45 -4.93 19.46 -15.95
CA PRO A 45 -6.05 18.55 -16.06
C PRO A 45 -6.45 18.40 -17.53
N ASN A 46 -6.57 17.16 -17.99
CA ASN A 46 -7.09 16.91 -19.33
C ASN A 46 -8.59 17.25 -19.31
N GLU A 47 -9.00 18.23 -20.13
CA GLU A 47 -10.40 18.66 -20.19
C GLU A 47 -11.33 17.55 -20.70
N ASN A 48 -10.80 16.59 -21.47
CA ASN A 48 -11.60 15.62 -22.22
C ASN A 48 -11.38 14.16 -21.82
N ALA A 49 -10.47 13.88 -20.89
CA ALA A 49 -10.14 12.50 -20.54
C ALA A 49 -9.88 12.31 -19.05
N ILE A 50 -10.07 11.07 -18.60
CA ILE A 50 -9.69 10.66 -17.25
C ILE A 50 -8.18 10.43 -17.25
N THR A 51 -7.47 10.98 -16.27
CA THR A 51 -6.01 10.90 -16.13
C THR A 51 -5.64 9.93 -15.01
N LEU A 52 -4.64 9.08 -15.26
CA LEU A 52 -4.11 8.14 -14.28
C LEU A 52 -2.59 8.26 -14.16
N HIS A 53 -2.10 8.96 -13.15
CA HIS A 53 -0.67 9.03 -12.87
C HIS A 53 -0.25 7.94 -11.89
N LEU A 54 0.79 7.20 -12.25
CA LEU A 54 1.32 6.07 -11.50
C LEU A 54 2.77 6.39 -11.11
N GLY A 55 3.07 6.27 -9.81
CA GLY A 55 4.45 6.28 -9.34
C GLY A 55 5.16 5.00 -9.74
N THR A 56 6.48 5.07 -9.93
CA THR A 56 7.29 3.96 -10.45
C THR A 56 8.05 3.20 -9.36
N SER A 57 8.00 3.66 -8.11
CA SER A 57 8.76 3.01 -7.06
C SER A 57 8.03 1.76 -6.57
N ALA A 58 8.73 0.64 -6.53
CA ALA A 58 8.21 -0.60 -5.98
C ALA A 58 7.91 -0.47 -4.47
N ARG A 59 6.76 -1.00 -4.07
CA ARG A 59 6.36 -1.21 -2.67
C ARG A 59 5.98 -2.67 -2.49
N ASN A 60 6.73 -3.37 -1.66
CA ASN A 60 6.52 -4.79 -1.45
C ASN A 60 5.22 -5.02 -0.66
N VAL A 61 4.35 -5.86 -1.19
CA VAL A 61 3.12 -6.32 -0.51
C VAL A 61 3.14 -7.83 -0.23
N GLY A 62 4.27 -8.46 -0.54
CA GLY A 62 4.55 -9.88 -0.47
C GLY A 62 3.55 -10.74 -1.18
N THR A 63 3.11 -11.79 -0.50
CA THR A 63 2.20 -12.81 -1.04
C THR A 63 0.74 -12.37 -1.11
N ARG A 64 0.42 -11.13 -0.67
CA ARG A 64 -0.95 -10.62 -0.71
C ARG A 64 -1.31 -10.17 -2.12
N VAL A 65 -1.67 -11.13 -2.95
CA VAL A 65 -2.16 -10.91 -4.31
C VAL A 65 -3.60 -11.41 -4.42
N ASN A 66 -4.59 -10.50 -4.40
CA ASN A 66 -6.02 -10.74 -4.70
C ASN A 66 -6.93 -9.63 -4.11
N ASP A 67 -8.23 -9.90 -4.10
CA ASP A 67 -9.31 -9.11 -3.50
C ASP A 67 -9.07 -8.73 -2.04
N SER A 68 -8.26 -9.48 -1.27
CA SER A 68 -7.89 -9.08 0.10
C SER A 68 -7.12 -7.77 0.10
N LEU A 69 -6.09 -7.61 -0.76
CA LEU A 69 -5.32 -6.37 -0.84
C LEU A 69 -6.21 -5.20 -1.28
N TYR A 70 -7.10 -5.45 -2.26
CA TYR A 70 -8.09 -4.46 -2.69
C TYR A 70 -8.96 -3.97 -1.52
N ASN A 71 -9.52 -4.90 -0.74
CA ASN A 71 -10.40 -4.57 0.38
C ASN A 71 -9.67 -3.83 1.50
N GLU A 72 -8.42 -4.18 1.79
CA GLU A 72 -7.58 -3.51 2.79
C GLU A 72 -7.26 -2.07 2.34
N ILE A 73 -6.84 -1.87 1.09
CA ILE A 73 -6.58 -0.54 0.52
C ILE A 73 -7.88 0.28 0.51
N PHE A 74 -8.98 -0.29 0.03
CA PHE A 74 -10.27 0.38 -0.01
C PHE A 74 -10.75 0.80 1.40
N SER A 75 -10.59 -0.07 2.39
CA SER A 75 -10.90 0.22 3.79
C SER A 75 -10.00 1.31 4.38
N ALA A 76 -8.69 1.23 4.10
CA ALA A 76 -7.70 2.22 4.50
C ALA A 76 -8.04 3.61 3.94
N LEU A 77 -8.37 3.72 2.65
CA LEU A 77 -8.78 4.96 2.00
C LEU A 77 -10.02 5.58 2.65
N ARG A 78 -11.01 4.75 3.00
CA ARG A 78 -12.22 5.22 3.70
C ARG A 78 -11.97 5.66 5.14
N THR A 79 -10.91 5.13 5.75
CA THR A 79 -10.49 5.51 7.10
C THR A 79 -9.76 6.85 7.09
N VAL A 80 -8.80 7.04 6.17
CA VAL A 80 -8.02 8.28 6.06
C VAL A 80 -8.83 9.44 5.47
N CYS A 81 -9.80 9.11 4.62
CA CYS A 81 -10.62 10.09 3.92
C CYS A 81 -12.08 9.65 3.99
N PRO A 82 -12.76 9.88 5.13
CA PRO A 82 -14.14 9.45 5.30
C PRO A 82 -15.08 10.16 4.33
N LYS A 83 -16.08 9.41 3.83
CA LYS A 83 -17.12 9.90 2.91
C LYS A 83 -17.90 11.13 3.39
N HIS A 84 -17.89 11.40 4.70
CA HIS A 84 -18.59 12.53 5.32
C HIS A 84 -17.78 13.84 5.26
N SER A 85 -16.55 13.80 4.74
CA SER A 85 -15.76 15.00 4.50
C SER A 85 -16.45 15.83 3.40
N ALA A 86 -16.76 17.09 3.67
CA ALA A 86 -17.79 17.83 2.93
C ALA A 86 -17.50 17.97 1.42
N LYS A 87 -16.23 18.11 1.02
CA LYS A 87 -15.86 18.36 -0.40
C LYS A 87 -14.59 17.65 -0.87
N GLY A 88 -13.79 17.18 0.07
CA GLY A 88 -12.46 16.66 -0.19
C GLY A 88 -11.77 16.26 1.10
N CYS A 89 -10.57 15.75 0.96
CA CYS A 89 -9.63 15.49 2.05
C CYS A 89 -8.23 15.83 1.54
N ALA A 90 -7.41 16.47 2.36
CA ALA A 90 -6.03 16.77 2.00
C ALA A 90 -5.17 16.69 3.25
N ALA A 91 -3.90 16.40 3.06
CA ALA A 91 -2.92 16.74 4.08
C ALA A 91 -2.97 18.27 4.29
N ALA A 92 -3.19 18.72 5.52
CA ALA A 92 -3.14 20.15 5.82
C ALA A 92 -1.71 20.65 5.53
N VAL A 93 -1.59 21.78 4.83
CA VAL A 93 -0.31 22.36 4.45
C VAL A 93 0.47 22.71 5.72
N GLY A 94 1.63 22.08 5.93
CA GLY A 94 2.46 22.27 7.12
C GLY A 94 2.08 21.39 8.31
N ASP A 95 1.05 20.57 8.20
CA ASP A 95 0.66 19.62 9.23
C ASP A 95 1.47 18.33 9.09
N LYS A 96 2.04 17.86 10.20
CA LYS A 96 2.93 16.69 10.22
C LYS A 96 2.17 15.37 10.11
N SER A 97 0.83 15.39 10.21
CA SER A 97 0.00 14.21 10.09
C SER A 97 -0.77 14.20 8.77
N VAL A 98 -0.09 13.76 7.71
CA VAL A 98 -0.79 13.26 6.51
C VAL A 98 -1.75 12.15 6.97
N PRO A 99 -3.06 12.24 6.67
CA PRO A 99 -4.01 11.19 7.05
C PRO A 99 -3.51 9.84 6.54
N ARG A 100 -3.26 8.91 7.47
CA ARG A 100 -2.69 7.61 7.16
C ARG A 100 -3.43 6.48 7.86
N ALA A 101 -3.56 5.38 7.14
CA ALA A 101 -4.00 4.10 7.66
C ALA A 101 -2.91 3.08 7.37
N LYS A 102 -2.92 1.97 8.09
CA LYS A 102 -1.96 0.89 7.89
C LYS A 102 -2.62 -0.46 7.99
N PHE A 103 -2.05 -1.43 7.30
CA PHE A 103 -2.41 -2.84 7.41
C PHE A 103 -1.17 -3.70 7.21
N GLN A 104 -1.25 -4.96 7.66
CA GLN A 104 -0.09 -5.86 7.64
C GLN A 104 0.05 -6.60 6.31
N VAL A 105 1.24 -6.48 5.72
CA VAL A 105 1.71 -7.26 4.58
C VAL A 105 2.82 -8.22 5.04
N PHE A 106 3.03 -9.29 4.27
CA PHE A 106 4.19 -10.15 4.46
C PHE A 106 5.30 -9.63 3.56
N VAL A 107 6.54 -9.61 4.02
CA VAL A 107 7.68 -9.18 3.20
C VAL A 107 8.87 -10.08 3.45
N ALA A 108 9.73 -10.20 2.45
CA ALA A 108 11.01 -10.88 2.58
C ALA A 108 12.00 -10.05 3.43
N HIS A 109 12.73 -10.71 4.32
CA HIS A 109 13.81 -10.11 5.12
C HIS A 109 14.94 -11.11 5.33
N GLY A 110 16.03 -10.96 4.57
CA GLY A 110 17.11 -11.94 4.57
C GLY A 110 16.59 -13.30 4.09
N GLU A 111 16.60 -14.30 4.97
CA GLU A 111 16.10 -15.65 4.70
C GLU A 111 14.70 -15.90 5.31
N TYR A 112 14.06 -14.86 5.87
CA TYR A 112 12.78 -14.98 6.59
C TYR A 112 11.67 -14.19 5.92
N VAL A 113 10.43 -14.60 6.18
CA VAL A 113 9.23 -13.81 5.87
C VAL A 113 8.72 -13.17 7.16
N LEU A 114 8.63 -11.85 7.17
CA LEU A 114 8.16 -11.07 8.32
C LEU A 114 6.83 -10.37 7.99
N ARG A 115 6.12 -9.92 9.03
CA ARG A 115 4.97 -9.04 8.88
C ARG A 115 5.41 -7.59 9.07
N GLU A 116 5.07 -6.75 8.11
CA GLU A 116 5.34 -5.32 8.16
C GLU A 116 4.06 -4.50 7.90
N ASP A 117 4.05 -3.26 8.36
CA ASP A 117 2.96 -2.33 8.09
C ASP A 117 3.15 -1.69 6.70
N LEU A 118 2.17 -1.85 5.82
CA LEU A 118 2.01 -0.99 4.65
C LEU A 118 1.18 0.23 5.05
N TYR A 119 1.69 1.42 4.78
CA TYR A 119 1.01 2.68 5.05
C TYR A 119 0.34 3.21 3.78
N VAL A 120 -0.91 3.67 3.93
CA VAL A 120 -1.68 4.35 2.89
C VAL A 120 -1.85 5.81 3.31
N TYR A 121 -1.38 6.73 2.49
CA TYR A 121 -1.43 8.17 2.72
C TYR A 121 -2.36 8.84 1.72
N MET A 122 -3.31 9.61 2.22
CA MET A 122 -4.12 10.49 1.38
C MET A 122 -3.42 11.83 1.20
N GLN A 123 -2.80 12.05 0.04
CA GLN A 123 -2.11 13.29 -0.28
C GLN A 123 -3.14 14.41 -0.49
N SER A 124 -4.09 14.18 -1.40
CA SER A 124 -5.20 15.10 -1.67
C SER A 124 -6.31 14.39 -2.45
N ALA A 125 -7.55 14.73 -2.18
CA ALA A 125 -8.69 14.33 -2.99
C ALA A 125 -9.80 15.38 -2.90
N PHE A 126 -10.59 15.47 -3.96
CA PHE A 126 -11.73 16.37 -4.05
C PHE A 126 -12.84 15.73 -4.89
N TRP A 127 -14.06 15.78 -4.37
CA TRP A 127 -15.25 15.18 -4.98
C TRP A 127 -16.52 16.04 -4.84
N ASP A 128 -16.42 17.25 -4.28
CA ASP A 128 -17.52 18.23 -4.19
C ASP A 128 -18.84 17.65 -3.63
N ALA A 129 -18.77 16.95 -2.50
CA ALA A 129 -19.90 16.29 -1.84
C ALA A 129 -20.59 15.15 -2.63
N ARG A 130 -20.11 14.82 -3.85
CA ARG A 130 -20.63 13.70 -4.64
C ARG A 130 -20.12 12.35 -4.14
N LEU A 131 -20.95 11.65 -3.36
CA LEU A 131 -20.60 10.36 -2.76
C LEU A 131 -20.37 9.23 -3.77
N ASP A 132 -21.05 9.30 -4.91
CA ASP A 132 -20.85 8.38 -6.02
C ASP A 132 -19.49 8.55 -6.69
N ILE A 133 -19.07 9.80 -6.92
CA ILE A 133 -17.72 10.13 -7.41
C ILE A 133 -16.65 9.73 -6.40
N TYR A 134 -16.85 10.05 -5.12
CA TYR A 134 -15.98 9.60 -4.04
C TYR A 134 -15.78 8.07 -4.07
N LYS A 135 -16.87 7.30 -4.20
CA LYS A 135 -16.81 5.84 -4.25
C LYS A 135 -16.04 5.37 -5.48
N LEU A 136 -16.33 5.92 -6.66
CA LEU A 136 -15.67 5.52 -7.91
C LEU A 136 -14.17 5.85 -7.91
N LEU A 137 -13.77 7.01 -7.38
CA LEU A 137 -12.35 7.35 -7.22
C LEU A 137 -11.64 6.40 -6.24
N THR A 138 -12.28 6.06 -5.13
CA THR A 138 -11.74 5.10 -4.14
C THR A 138 -11.57 3.72 -4.76
N GLU A 139 -12.56 3.23 -5.50
CA GLU A 139 -12.51 1.95 -6.22
C GLU A 139 -11.43 1.95 -7.31
N ALA A 140 -11.29 3.05 -8.06
CA ALA A 140 -10.25 3.21 -9.07
C ALA A 140 -8.86 3.11 -8.45
N VAL A 141 -8.58 3.87 -7.38
CA VAL A 141 -7.28 3.83 -6.71
C VAL A 141 -6.98 2.45 -6.13
N ALA A 142 -7.91 1.87 -5.36
CA ALA A 142 -7.71 0.56 -4.75
C ALA A 142 -7.52 -0.54 -5.81
N GLY A 143 -8.30 -0.48 -6.88
CA GLY A 143 -8.24 -1.40 -8.01
C GLY A 143 -6.92 -1.32 -8.75
N VAL A 144 -6.51 -0.12 -9.16
CA VAL A 144 -5.23 0.12 -9.85
C VAL A 144 -4.07 -0.35 -8.98
N ALA A 145 -4.02 0.08 -7.73
CA ALA A 145 -2.97 -0.30 -6.78
C ALA A 145 -2.85 -1.83 -6.64
N THR A 146 -3.99 -2.53 -6.50
CA THR A 146 -3.99 -4.00 -6.37
C THR A 146 -3.63 -4.72 -7.66
N ARG A 147 -4.09 -4.22 -8.82
CA ARG A 147 -3.91 -4.90 -10.11
C ARG A 147 -2.46 -4.93 -10.56
N THR A 148 -1.65 -4.01 -10.05
CA THR A 148 -0.20 -4.03 -10.28
C THR A 148 0.45 -5.33 -9.80
N THR A 149 -0.07 -5.95 -8.75
CA THR A 149 0.48 -7.20 -8.20
C THR A 149 0.11 -8.45 -9.00
N TRP A 150 -0.69 -8.31 -10.06
CA TRP A 150 -1.18 -9.44 -10.85
C TRP A 150 -0.25 -9.78 -12.01
N SER A 151 0.65 -8.85 -12.37
CA SER A 151 1.68 -9.14 -13.35
C SER A 151 2.80 -9.95 -12.71
N LYS A 152 3.14 -11.07 -13.35
CA LYS A 152 4.31 -11.87 -12.97
C LYS A 152 5.61 -11.08 -13.03
N ASN A 153 5.68 -10.02 -13.85
CA ASN A 153 6.85 -9.16 -13.95
C ASN A 153 7.04 -8.27 -12.70
N ASN A 154 5.99 -8.10 -11.90
CA ASN A 154 6.05 -7.38 -10.63
C ASN A 154 6.22 -8.32 -9.43
N CYS A 155 6.40 -9.60 -9.69
CA CYS A 155 6.53 -10.63 -8.69
C CYS A 155 7.87 -11.35 -8.83
N TYR A 156 8.42 -11.80 -7.72
CA TYR A 156 9.64 -12.59 -7.69
C TYR A 156 9.47 -13.76 -6.73
N LEU A 157 10.21 -14.82 -7.00
CA LEU A 157 10.27 -15.99 -6.12
C LEU A 157 11.27 -15.72 -5.01
N PHE A 158 10.84 -15.88 -3.78
CA PHE A 158 11.64 -15.74 -2.58
C PHE A 158 11.73 -17.09 -1.87
N TRP A 159 12.95 -17.57 -1.67
CA TRP A 159 13.23 -18.78 -0.91
C TRP A 159 13.54 -18.39 0.53
N GLY A 160 12.74 -18.88 1.48
CA GLY A 160 12.95 -18.57 2.89
C GLY A 160 12.28 -19.54 3.84
N TYR A 161 12.54 -19.34 5.13
CA TYR A 161 12.10 -20.24 6.20
C TYR A 161 10.81 -19.78 6.87
N GLU A 162 9.82 -20.66 6.94
CA GLU A 162 8.62 -20.44 7.73
C GLU A 162 8.82 -20.92 9.18
N THR A 163 9.64 -20.23 9.98
CA THR A 163 9.89 -20.51 11.42
C THR A 163 10.39 -21.92 11.82
N LYS A 164 10.43 -22.91 10.91
CA LYS A 164 10.69 -24.33 11.21
C LYS A 164 11.61 -25.04 10.20
N GLY A 165 12.45 -24.30 9.49
CA GLY A 165 13.61 -24.87 8.77
C GLY A 165 13.29 -25.62 7.47
N GLU A 166 12.05 -25.58 6.98
CA GLU A 166 11.73 -26.02 5.62
C GLU A 166 11.85 -24.82 4.66
N ASP A 167 12.58 -25.01 3.56
CA ASP A 167 12.65 -24.03 2.48
C ASP A 167 11.28 -23.93 1.81
N VAL A 168 10.62 -22.79 1.98
CA VAL A 168 9.35 -22.47 1.31
C VAL A 168 9.62 -21.44 0.23
N ASN A 169 9.03 -21.66 -0.94
CA ASN A 169 9.05 -20.70 -2.04
C ASN A 169 7.80 -19.81 -1.97
N TYR A 170 8.02 -18.52 -1.82
CA TYR A 170 6.99 -17.50 -1.80
C TYR A 170 7.03 -16.66 -3.07
N GLU A 171 5.89 -16.49 -3.73
CA GLU A 171 5.74 -15.47 -4.76
C GLU A 171 5.46 -14.13 -4.06
N MET A 172 6.48 -13.26 -4.03
CA MET A 172 6.40 -11.93 -3.42
C MET A 172 6.17 -10.91 -4.52
N CYS A 173 5.17 -10.05 -4.37
CA CYS A 173 4.81 -9.08 -5.38
C CYS A 173 4.96 -7.64 -4.89
N ASN A 174 5.22 -6.76 -5.85
CA ASN A 174 5.30 -5.33 -5.67
C ASN A 174 4.03 -4.65 -6.18
N MET A 175 3.71 -3.53 -5.55
CA MET A 175 2.77 -2.54 -6.02
C MET A 175 3.47 -1.20 -6.25
N LEU A 176 2.72 -0.22 -6.77
CA LEU A 176 3.20 1.14 -6.96
C LEU A 176 3.20 1.94 -5.66
N ASP A 177 4.09 2.91 -5.56
CA ASP A 177 4.16 3.85 -4.44
C ASP A 177 3.17 5.00 -4.54
N THR A 178 2.64 5.33 -5.71
CA THR A 178 1.68 6.42 -5.87
C THR A 178 0.64 6.08 -6.94
N VAL A 179 -0.63 6.43 -6.67
CA VAL A 179 -1.72 6.38 -7.64
C VAL A 179 -2.49 7.70 -7.55
N ASN A 180 -2.59 8.41 -8.67
CA ASN A 180 -3.37 9.63 -8.80
C ASN A 180 -4.37 9.48 -9.95
N VAL A 181 -5.65 9.60 -9.62
CA VAL A 181 -6.77 9.57 -10.56
C VAL A 181 -7.38 10.95 -10.64
N GLY A 182 -7.43 11.53 -11.83
CA GLY A 182 -8.12 12.81 -12.11
C GLY A 182 -9.20 12.64 -13.17
N LEU A 183 -10.41 13.14 -12.91
CA LEU A 183 -11.51 13.09 -13.88
C LEU A 183 -11.42 14.22 -14.91
N ALA A 184 -12.05 14.02 -16.08
CA ALA A 184 -12.08 15.02 -17.14
C ALA A 184 -12.61 16.37 -16.63
N GLY A 185 -11.96 17.45 -17.08
CA GLY A 185 -12.20 18.81 -16.60
C GLY A 185 -11.54 19.15 -15.27
N GLY A 186 -10.76 18.23 -14.68
CA GLY A 186 -9.94 18.47 -13.49
C GLY A 186 -10.72 18.72 -12.19
N LYS A 187 -12.06 18.66 -12.25
CA LYS A 187 -12.92 19.01 -11.11
C LYS A 187 -12.83 17.99 -9.98
N TYR A 188 -12.54 16.73 -10.26
CA TYR A 188 -12.55 15.65 -9.26
C TYR A 188 -11.27 14.83 -9.35
N TRP A 189 -10.66 14.52 -8.21
CA TRP A 189 -9.41 13.77 -8.18
C TRP A 189 -9.19 13.06 -6.86
N MET A 190 -8.28 12.08 -6.86
CA MET A 190 -7.77 11.39 -5.68
C MET A 190 -6.31 10.99 -5.91
N ASN A 191 -5.43 11.50 -5.05
CA ASN A 191 -3.99 11.23 -5.03
C ASN A 191 -3.61 10.53 -3.72
N VAL A 192 -3.06 9.33 -3.86
CA VAL A 192 -2.73 8.43 -2.77
C VAL A 192 -1.30 7.96 -2.95
N SER A 193 -0.53 7.97 -1.86
CA SER A 193 0.77 7.33 -1.81
C SER A 193 0.78 6.14 -0.85
N PHE A 194 1.63 5.19 -1.14
CA PHE A 194 1.86 3.95 -0.42
C PHE A 194 3.31 3.90 0.03
N ASP A 195 3.52 3.50 1.27
CA ASP A 195 4.86 3.35 1.83
C ASP A 195 4.98 2.04 2.58
N SER A 196 6.11 1.38 2.35
CA SER A 196 6.55 0.20 3.05
C SER A 196 8.00 0.41 3.42
N THR A 197 8.42 -0.14 4.55
CA THR A 197 9.82 -0.16 4.97
C THR A 197 10.74 -0.87 3.97
N ARG A 198 10.15 -1.64 3.02
CA ARG A 198 10.85 -2.38 1.97
C ARG A 198 10.41 -1.92 0.59
N THR A 199 11.40 -1.63 -0.25
CA THR A 199 11.23 -1.18 -1.64
C THR A 199 11.99 -2.10 -2.61
N GLU A 200 12.19 -3.35 -2.21
CA GLU A 200 12.96 -4.33 -2.97
C GLU A 200 12.19 -4.81 -4.20
N GLY A 201 12.92 -5.10 -5.28
CA GLY A 201 12.37 -5.49 -6.57
C GLY A 201 12.03 -4.32 -7.49
N GLU A 202 11.45 -4.64 -8.65
CA GLU A 202 11.10 -3.67 -9.68
C GLU A 202 9.58 -3.68 -9.92
N ALA A 203 9.07 -2.56 -10.43
CA ALA A 203 7.72 -2.46 -10.95
C ALA A 203 7.80 -2.24 -12.46
N ASP A 204 7.37 -3.23 -13.24
CA ASP A 204 7.20 -3.13 -14.68
C ASP A 204 6.02 -2.23 -14.99
N CYS A 205 6.34 -0.96 -15.22
CA CYS A 205 5.40 0.09 -15.62
C CYS A 205 4.43 -0.34 -16.73
N TRP A 206 4.91 -1.08 -17.73
CA TRP A 206 4.07 -1.46 -18.87
C TRP A 206 2.96 -2.41 -18.44
N SER A 207 3.35 -3.50 -17.76
CA SER A 207 2.42 -4.46 -17.20
C SER A 207 1.41 -3.81 -16.25
N VAL A 208 1.90 -2.88 -15.44
CA VAL A 208 1.09 -2.11 -14.50
C VAL A 208 0.04 -1.29 -15.24
N ARG A 209 0.45 -0.55 -16.26
CA ARG A 209 -0.43 0.29 -17.07
C ARG A 209 -1.52 -0.54 -17.75
N GLU A 210 -1.15 -1.68 -18.32
CA GLU A 210 -2.11 -2.58 -18.97
C GLU A 210 -3.14 -3.14 -17.99
N ALA A 211 -2.67 -3.70 -16.86
CA ALA A 211 -3.55 -4.27 -15.83
C ALA A 211 -4.46 -3.21 -15.18
N ALA A 212 -3.92 -2.01 -14.93
CA ALA A 212 -4.69 -0.87 -14.44
C ALA A 212 -5.75 -0.42 -15.45
N GLY A 213 -5.36 -0.23 -16.72
CA GLY A 213 -6.26 0.20 -17.78
C GLY A 213 -7.40 -0.79 -18.00
N GLU A 214 -7.12 -2.09 -18.03
CA GLU A 214 -8.13 -3.13 -18.17
C GLU A 214 -9.13 -3.10 -17.00
N PHE A 215 -8.65 -3.00 -15.76
CA PHE A 215 -9.50 -2.93 -14.59
C PHE A 215 -10.43 -1.72 -14.64
N LEU A 216 -9.88 -0.55 -14.94
CA LEU A 216 -10.62 0.71 -15.01
C LEU A 216 -11.69 0.64 -16.10
N GLN A 217 -11.32 0.14 -17.28
CA GLN A 217 -12.24 0.01 -18.40
C GLN A 217 -13.40 -0.92 -18.10
N ARG A 218 -13.14 -2.07 -17.49
CA ARG A 218 -14.17 -3.08 -17.19
C ARG A 218 -15.07 -2.71 -16.01
N ASN A 219 -14.52 -2.07 -14.97
CA ASN A 219 -15.20 -1.97 -13.66
C ASN A 219 -15.61 -0.54 -13.28
N VAL A 220 -14.96 0.48 -13.84
CA VAL A 220 -15.12 1.88 -13.42
C VAL A 220 -15.71 2.74 -14.52
N THR A 221 -15.21 2.67 -15.77
CA THR A 221 -15.56 3.61 -16.86
C THR A 221 -17.06 3.79 -17.06
N GLY A 222 -17.83 2.73 -17.32
CA GLY A 222 -19.27 2.89 -17.60
C GLY A 222 -20.07 3.45 -16.42
N ARG A 223 -19.65 3.18 -15.18
CA ARG A 223 -20.28 3.75 -13.98
C ARG A 223 -19.91 5.21 -13.79
N LEU A 224 -18.70 5.57 -14.18
CA LEU A 224 -18.21 6.94 -14.16
C LEU A 224 -18.88 7.78 -15.25
N ASP A 225 -18.98 7.27 -16.48
CA ASP A 225 -19.70 7.90 -17.59
C ASP A 225 -21.14 8.21 -17.16
N LYS A 226 -21.83 7.23 -16.57
CA LYS A 226 -23.17 7.40 -16.02
C LYS A 226 -23.23 8.45 -14.90
N ALA A 227 -22.28 8.46 -13.97
CA ALA A 227 -22.25 9.42 -12.88
C ALA A 227 -21.95 10.84 -13.38
N MET A 228 -21.14 10.98 -14.42
CA MET A 228 -20.73 12.26 -14.99
C MET A 228 -21.68 12.79 -16.06
N GLY A 229 -22.58 11.94 -16.58
CA GLY A 229 -23.43 12.29 -17.72
C GLY A 229 -22.65 12.39 -19.02
N TRP A 230 -21.53 11.66 -19.14
CA TRP A 230 -20.73 11.59 -20.36
C TRP A 230 -21.32 10.61 -21.37
N ALA A 231 -20.90 10.74 -22.62
CA ALA A 231 -21.13 9.69 -23.61
C ALA A 231 -20.39 8.41 -23.17
N GLU A 232 -20.97 7.24 -23.45
CA GLU A 232 -20.34 5.97 -23.11
C GLU A 232 -18.97 5.82 -23.78
N GLY A 233 -17.99 5.33 -23.02
CA GLY A 233 -16.67 5.02 -23.52
C GLY A 233 -15.66 6.15 -23.37
N THR A 234 -15.77 6.99 -22.33
CA THR A 234 -14.74 7.99 -22.04
C THR A 234 -13.38 7.32 -21.90
N ALA A 235 -12.39 7.86 -22.63
CA ALA A 235 -11.06 7.29 -22.66
C ALA A 235 -10.26 7.62 -21.38
N TRP A 236 -9.50 6.64 -20.93
CA TRP A 236 -8.44 6.85 -19.94
C TRP A 236 -7.15 7.23 -20.66
N VAL A 237 -6.64 8.41 -20.33
CA VAL A 237 -5.25 8.75 -20.58
C VAL A 237 -4.47 8.21 -19.39
N VAL A 238 -3.90 7.02 -19.59
CA VAL A 238 -2.90 6.47 -18.67
C VAL A 238 -1.53 7.00 -19.14
N PRO A 239 -1.01 8.10 -18.57
CA PRO A 239 0.33 8.58 -18.88
C PRO A 239 1.38 7.50 -18.71
N GLU A 240 2.48 7.70 -19.43
CA GLU A 240 3.74 6.97 -19.21
C GLU A 240 4.13 7.10 -17.74
N CYS A 241 4.59 6.02 -17.11
CA CYS A 241 4.92 6.10 -15.69
C CYS A 241 6.02 7.14 -15.48
N GLY A 242 5.74 8.08 -14.58
CA GLY A 242 6.65 9.19 -14.30
C GLY A 242 7.87 8.70 -13.52
N VAL A 243 9.05 9.06 -14.01
CA VAL A 243 10.34 8.88 -13.31
C VAL A 243 10.48 9.94 -12.22
#